data_AF-A0A846UJY1-F1
#
_entry.id   AF-A0A846UJY1-F1
#
_cell.length_a   1.000
_cell.length_b   1.000
_cell.length_c   1.000
_cell.angle_alpha   90.00
_cell.angle_beta   90.00
_cell.angle_gamma   90.00
#
_symmetry.space_group_name_H-M   'P 1'
#
loop_
_entity.id
_entity.type
_entity.pdbx_description
1 polymer ?
#
loop_
_entity_poly.entity_id
_entity_poly.type
_entity_poly.pdbx_seq_one_letter_code
_entity_poly.pdbx_strand_id
1 'polypeptide(L)' 'MTPAALKRQALRNALLGTVELLQHRQAEQINAKLIDEYVALDWFEWRGGALQITLTGQNICKQIRSGLV' A
#
# COMPACT_ATOMS: atom_id res chain seq x y z
N MET A 1 -21.27 6.60 0.55
CA MET A 1 -19.90 6.24 0.97
C MET A 1 -19.27 7.44 1.67
N THR A 2 -18.54 7.24 2.76
CA THR A 2 -17.86 8.35 3.46
C THR A 2 -16.57 8.75 2.71
N PRO A 3 -16.06 9.98 2.87
CA PRO A 3 -14.78 10.39 2.28
C PRO A 3 -13.62 9.46 2.65
N ALA A 4 -13.61 8.95 3.89
CA ALA A 4 -12.62 7.99 4.36
C ALA A 4 -12.71 6.64 3.61
N ALA A 5 -13.92 6.15 3.33
CA ALA A 5 -14.12 4.92 2.58
C ALA A 5 -13.64 5.06 1.11
N LEU A 6 -13.93 6.20 0.47
CA LEU A 6 -13.46 6.49 -0.89
C LEU A 6 -11.93 6.57 -0.95
N LYS A 7 -11.30 7.26 0.02
CA LYS A 7 -9.85 7.34 0.13
C LYS A 7 -9.23 5.96 0.31
N ARG A 8 -9.78 5.13 1.21
CA ARG A 8 -9.29 3.77 1.42
C ARG A 8 -9.42 2.91 0.17
N GLN A 9 -10.51 3.06 -0.59
CA GLN A 9 -10.67 2.34 -1.85
C GLN A 9 -9.62 2.77 -2.88
N ALA A 10 -9.35 4.08 -3.01
CA ALA A 10 -8.30 4.58 -3.90
C ALA A 10 -6.92 4.02 -3.51
N LEU A 11 -6.61 3.96 -2.21
CA LEU A 11 -5.38 3.36 -1.70
C LEU A 11 -5.29 1.86 -2.02
N ARG A 12 -6.39 1.09 -1.90
CA ARG A 12 -6.44 -0.33 -2.31
C ARG A 12 -6.15 -0.49 -3.80
N ASN A 13 -6.77 0.33 -4.64
CA ASN A 13 -6.62 0.25 -6.09
C ASN A 13 -5.17 0.50 -6.53
N ALA A 14 -4.46 1.41 -5.85
CA ALA A 14 -3.05 1.72 -6.15
C ALA A 14 -2.02 0.79 -5.46
N LEU A 15 -2.46 -0.08 -4.54
CA LEU A 15 -1.56 -0.83 -3.67
C LEU A 15 -0.64 -1.79 -4.44
N LEU A 16 -1.20 -2.56 -5.38
CA LEU A 16 -0.42 -3.56 -6.12
C LEU A 16 0.71 -2.91 -6.94
N GLY A 17 0.43 -1.80 -7.62
CA GLY A 17 1.45 -1.06 -8.36
C GLY A 17 2.53 -0.46 -7.45
N THR A 18 2.15 0.00 -6.24
CA THR A 18 3.12 0.44 -5.24
C THR A 18 4.04 -0.69 -4.79
N VAL A 19 3.50 -1.89 -4.58
CA VAL A 19 4.29 -3.08 -4.24
C VAL A 19 5.25 -3.47 -5.37
N GLU A 20 4.79 -3.41 -6.63
CA GLU A 20 5.64 -3.69 -7.80
C GLU A 20 6.82 -2.71 -7.90
N LEU A 21 6.58 -1.41 -7.70
CA LEU A 21 7.65 -0.40 -7.68
C LEU A 21 8.70 -0.71 -6.60
N LEU A 22 8.29 -1.09 -5.39
CA LEU A 22 9.22 -1.47 -4.32
C LEU A 22 10.00 -2.74 -4.66
N GLN A 23 9.36 -3.75 -5.24
CA GLN A 23 10.03 -4.98 -5.68
C GLN A 23 11.10 -4.72 -6.73
N HIS A 24 10.87 -3.74 -7.61
CA HIS A 24 11.83 -3.31 -8.63
C HIS A 24 12.82 -2.23 -8.15
N ARG A 25 12.87 -1.93 -6.84
CA ARG A 25 13.73 -0.89 -6.25
C ARG A 25 13.50 0.51 -6.83
N GLN A 26 12.28 0.80 -7.26
CA GLN A 26 11.84 2.07 -7.85
C GLN A 26 11.02 2.89 -6.84
N ALA A 27 11.46 2.93 -5.58
CA ALA A 27 10.73 3.59 -4.49
C ALA A 27 10.61 5.11 -4.71
N GLU A 28 11.56 5.70 -5.45
CA GLU A 28 11.59 7.12 -5.82
C GLU A 28 10.42 7.55 -6.72
N GLN A 29 9.73 6.60 -7.37
CA GLN A 29 8.55 6.88 -8.18
C GLN A 29 7.25 6.90 -7.36
N ILE A 30 7.32 6.49 -6.09
CA ILE A 30 6.17 6.46 -5.20
C ILE A 30 6.06 7.83 -4.53
N ASN A 31 4.88 8.45 -4.66
CA ASN A 31 4.61 9.73 -4.00
C ASN A 31 4.79 9.59 -2.47
N ALA A 32 5.59 10.45 -1.84
CA ALA A 32 5.85 10.39 -0.40
C ALA A 32 4.56 10.45 0.45
N LYS A 33 3.58 11.27 0.06
CA LYS A 33 2.29 11.33 0.74
C LYS A 33 1.54 10.00 0.64
N LEU A 34 1.68 9.28 -0.48
CA LEU A 34 1.06 7.96 -0.63
C LEU A 34 1.68 6.94 0.32
N ILE A 35 3.01 7.01 0.53
CA ILE A 35 3.71 6.18 1.52
C ILE A 35 3.19 6.48 2.92
N ASP A 36 3.05 7.75 3.30
CA ASP A 36 2.56 8.15 4.62
C ASP A 36 1.15 7.60 4.89
N GLU A 37 0.26 7.66 3.89
CA GLU A 37 -1.09 7.12 3.98
C GLU A 37 -1.09 5.59 4.16
N TYR A 38 -0.18 4.90 3.49
CA TYR A 38 -0.03 3.46 3.64
C TYR A 38 0.54 3.05 4.99
N VAL A 39 1.50 3.81 5.52
CA VAL A 39 2.08 3.60 6.85
C VAL A 39 1.02 3.88 7.94
N ALA A 40 0.22 4.94 7.79
CA ALA A 40 -0.89 5.24 8.71
C ALA A 40 -1.99 4.16 8.73
N LEU A 41 -2.03 3.26 7.74
CA LEU A 41 -2.94 2.12 7.67
C LEU A 41 -2.31 0.80 8.11
N ASP A 42 -1.06 0.81 8.57
CA ASP A 42 -0.25 -0.39 8.86
C ASP A 42 -0.09 -1.32 7.65
N TRP A 43 -0.16 -0.81 6.42
CA TRP A 43 0.04 -1.64 5.22
C TRP A 43 1.50 -1.71 4.83
N PHE A 44 2.25 -0.67 5.15
CA PHE A 44 3.69 -0.61 5.06
C PHE A 44 4.28 -0.12 6.37
N GLU A 45 5.56 -0.39 6.56
CA GLU A 45 6.32 0.04 7.73
C GLU A 45 7.75 0.36 7.33
N TRP A 46 8.37 1.30 8.03
CA TRP A 46 9.80 1.56 7.92
C TRP A 46 10.56 0.59 8.82
N ARG A 47 11.44 -0.21 8.22
CA ARG A 47 12.34 -1.15 8.93
C ARG A 47 13.77 -0.93 8.49
N GLY A 48 14.61 -0.49 9.42
CA GLY A 48 16.04 -0.25 9.15
C GLY A 48 16.29 0.72 7.99
N GLY A 49 15.42 1.72 7.80
CA GLY A 49 15.52 2.70 6.71
C GLY A 49 14.95 2.24 5.36
N ALA A 50 14.44 1.01 5.25
CA ALA A 50 13.75 0.52 4.07
C ALA A 50 12.23 0.46 4.31
N LEU A 51 11.45 0.82 3.30
CA LEU A 51 10.01 0.63 3.31
C LEU A 51 9.68 -0.83 3.01
N GLN A 52 8.96 -1.50 3.90
CA GLN A 52 8.59 -2.91 3.76
C GLN A 52 7.08 -3.09 3.91
N ILE A 53 6.53 -4.07 3.19
CA ILE A 53 5.12 -4.43 3.33
C ILE A 53 4.90 -5.22 4.63
N THR A 54 3.87 -4.86 5.38
CA THR A 54 3.51 -5.57 6.63
C THR A 54 2.75 -6.86 6.31
N LEU A 55 2.41 -7.64 7.35
CA LEU A 55 1.48 -8.77 7.21
C LEU A 55 0.07 -8.29 6.80
N THR A 56 -0.39 -7.17 7.36
CA THR A 56 -1.69 -6.57 7.00
C THR A 56 -1.71 -6.18 5.53
N GLY A 57 -0.69 -5.46 5.04
CA GLY A 57 -0.58 -5.08 3.63
C GLY A 57 -0.55 -6.28 2.69
N GLN A 58 0.17 -7.34 3.06
CA GLN A 58 0.19 -8.59 2.28
C GLN A 58 -1.20 -9.24 2.18
N ASN A 59 -1.96 -9.25 3.28
CA ASN A 59 -3.32 -9.79 3.27
C ASN A 59 -4.26 -8.97 2.39
N ILE A 60 -4.14 -7.64 2.39
CA ILE A 60 -4.90 -6.77 1.49
C ILE A 60 -4.52 -7.02 0.03
N CYS A 61 -3.24 -7.20 -0.29
CA CYS A 61 -2.80 -7.59 -1.64
C CYS A 61 -3.41 -8.91 -2.08
N LYS A 62 -3.46 -9.92 -1.20
CA LYS A 62 -4.12 -11.20 -1.47
C LYS A 62 -5.61 -11.01 -1.75
N GLN A 63 -6.32 -10.22 -0.93
CA GLN A 63 -7.75 -9.93 -1.15
C GLN A 63 -7.99 -9.27 -2.51
N ILE A 64 -7.19 -8.26 -2.88
CA ILE A 64 -7.30 -7.59 -4.18
C ILE A 64 -7.10 -8.57 -5.33
N ARG A 65 -6.04 -9.41 -5.27
CA ARG A 65 -5.74 -10.40 -6.32
C ARG A 65 -6.79 -11.49 -6.44
N SER A 66 -7.40 -11.91 -5.34
CA SER A 66 -8.45 -12.93 -5.34
C SER A 66 -9.82 -12.40 -5.76
N GLY A 67 -9.99 -11.09 -5.92
CA GLY A 67 -11.30 -10.48 -6.21
C GLY A 67 -12.33 -10.64 -5.08
N LEU A 68 -11.89 -11.07 -3.89
CA LEU A 68 -12.72 -11.14 -2.69
C LEU A 68 -12.79 -9.72 -2.12
N VAL A 69 -13.84 -9.00 -2.53
CA VAL A 69 -14.21 -7.67 -2.04
C VAL A 69 -15.50 -7.74 -1.23
#